data_AF-A0A2G6IY16-F1
#
_entry.id   AF-A0A2G6IY16-F1
#
_cell.length_a   1.000
_cell.length_b   1.000
_cell.length_c   1.000
_cell.angle_alpha   90.00
_cell.angle_beta   90.00
_cell.angle_gamma   90.00
#
_symmetry.space_group_name_H-M   'P 1'
#
loop_
_entity.id
_entity.type
_entity.pdbx_description
1 polymer ?
#
loop_
_entity_poly.entity_id
_entity_poly.type
_entity_poly.pdbx_seq_one_letter_code
_entity_poly.pdbx_strand_id
1 'polypeptide(L)'
;MTNLTLTPTRLLEGVWEGVLTLQEPDAAYQPEIEVSHLNQPLEGVEISEDRDNNHWRLQVPVPVTALSDGVHSFLISDKRSGEKLGSFTILAGEPLSDDIRAEVELLRAELDMLKRAFRRHCVETGSA
;
A
#
# COMPACT_ATOMS: atom_id res chain seq x y z
N MET A 1 6.72 11.57 16.60
CA MET A 1 7.10 11.75 15.20
C MET A 1 8.47 11.15 15.06
N THR A 2 8.53 9.89 14.70
CA THR A 2 9.77 9.19 14.38
C THR A 2 10.33 9.83 13.11
N ASN A 3 11.63 10.15 13.08
CA ASN A 3 12.32 10.71 11.90
C ASN A 3 12.48 9.69 10.75
N LEU A 4 11.64 8.65 10.69
CA LEU A 4 11.80 7.49 9.83
C LEU A 4 10.72 7.49 8.75
N THR A 5 11.13 7.40 7.49
CA THR A 5 10.23 7.31 6.34
C THR A 5 10.27 5.90 5.76
N LEU A 6 9.12 5.24 5.68
CA LEU A 6 8.98 3.93 5.03
C LEU A 6 8.59 4.10 3.56
N THR A 7 9.38 3.52 2.66
CA THR A 7 9.10 3.47 1.22
C THR A 7 8.92 2.02 0.77
N PRO A 8 7.74 1.61 0.28
CA PRO A 8 7.53 0.25 -0.22
C PRO A 8 8.35 0.01 -1.50
N THR A 9 8.90 -1.19 -1.65
CA THR A 9 9.63 -1.56 -2.87
C THR A 9 8.91 -2.64 -3.66
N ARG A 10 8.65 -3.82 -3.08
CA ARG A 10 7.97 -4.94 -3.76
C ARG A 10 7.45 -6.00 -2.79
N LEU A 11 6.65 -6.92 -3.31
CA LEU A 11 6.29 -8.20 -2.67
C LEU A 11 6.72 -9.32 -3.62
N LEU A 12 7.62 -10.20 -3.19
CA LEU A 12 8.17 -11.28 -4.01
C LEU A 12 8.36 -12.54 -3.17
N GLU A 13 7.93 -13.70 -3.68
CA GLU A 13 8.09 -15.00 -3.00
C GLU A 13 7.54 -15.03 -1.55
N GLY A 14 6.47 -14.28 -1.30
CA GLY A 14 5.86 -14.18 0.04
C GLY A 14 6.61 -13.27 1.00
N VAL A 15 7.62 -12.51 0.53
CA VAL A 15 8.34 -11.53 1.33
C VAL A 15 8.02 -10.14 0.83
N TRP A 16 7.43 -9.31 1.70
CA TRP A 16 7.24 -7.89 1.44
C TRP A 16 8.52 -7.14 1.78
N GLU A 17 8.93 -6.24 0.91
CA GLU A 17 10.14 -5.43 1.05
C GLU A 17 9.81 -3.94 1.08
N GLY A 18 10.55 -3.23 1.93
CA GLY A 18 10.51 -1.78 2.02
C GLY A 18 11.88 -1.22 2.41
N VAL A 19 12.05 0.08 2.20
CA VAL A 19 13.25 0.83 2.58
C VAL A 19 12.86 1.84 3.65
N LEU A 20 13.65 1.91 4.71
CA LEU A 20 13.54 2.90 5.77
C LEU A 20 14.65 3.92 5.60
N THR A 21 14.29 5.20 5.56
CA THR A 21 15.25 6.31 5.52
C THR A 21 15.03 7.23 6.71
N LEU A 22 16.13 7.73 7.28
CA LEU A 22 16.05 8.80 8.28
C LEU A 22 15.99 10.15 7.57
N GLN A 23 15.11 11.03 8.04
CA GLN A 23 15.05 12.43 7.59
C GLN A 23 16.27 13.23 8.07
N GLU A 24 16.79 12.91 9.26
CA GLU A 24 18.00 13.50 9.82
C GLU A 24 19.04 12.40 10.04
N PRO A 25 20.26 12.51 9.46
CA PRO A 25 21.28 11.49 9.61
C PRO A 25 21.72 11.36 11.07
N ASP A 26 21.49 10.19 11.66
CA ASP A 26 22.04 9.80 12.95
C ASP A 26 22.74 8.45 12.78
N ALA A 27 24.08 8.48 12.79
CA ALA A 27 24.92 7.31 12.57
C ALA A 27 24.83 6.27 13.70
N ALA A 28 24.25 6.62 14.86
CA ALA A 28 24.03 5.69 15.96
C ALA A 28 22.60 5.13 16.00
N TYR A 29 21.71 5.58 15.10
CA TYR A 29 20.32 5.16 15.10
C TYR A 29 20.15 3.79 14.44
N GLN A 30 19.53 2.86 15.15
CA GLN A 30 19.10 1.57 14.62
C GLN A 30 17.57 1.47 14.73
N PRO A 31 16.83 1.35 13.62
CA PRO A 31 15.38 1.21 13.67
C PRO A 31 15.00 -0.14 14.28
N GLU A 32 14.09 -0.10 15.26
CA GLU A 32 13.41 -1.29 15.77
C GLU A 32 11.99 -1.31 15.20
N ILE A 33 11.72 -2.21 14.27
CA ILE A 33 10.41 -2.30 13.62
C ILE A 33 9.64 -3.49 14.16
N GLU A 34 8.37 -3.24 14.43
CA GLU A 34 7.37 -4.28 14.65
C GLU A 34 6.38 -4.28 13.49
N VAL A 35 6.03 -5.48 13.02
CA VAL A 35 4.94 -5.64 12.05
C VAL A 35 3.86 -6.48 12.71
N SER A 36 2.60 -6.05 12.58
CA SER A 36 1.47 -6.80 13.13
C SER A 36 0.39 -7.06 12.08
N HIS A 37 -0.29 -8.20 12.24
CA HIS A 37 -1.48 -8.59 11.51
C HIS A 37 -2.55 -8.96 12.52
N LEU A 38 -3.74 -8.36 12.42
CA LEU A 38 -4.82 -8.55 13.40
C LEU A 38 -4.37 -8.29 14.86
N ASN A 39 -3.52 -7.27 15.06
CA ASN A 39 -2.88 -6.92 16.34
C ASN A 39 -1.99 -8.03 16.94
N GLN A 40 -1.58 -9.02 16.14
CA GLN A 40 -0.59 -10.02 16.54
C GLN A 40 0.74 -9.71 15.84
N PRO A 41 1.87 -9.66 16.58
CA PRO A 41 3.17 -9.39 15.97
C PRO A 41 3.58 -10.55 15.05
N LEU A 42 4.20 -10.21 13.92
CA LEU A 42 4.78 -11.16 13.00
C LEU A 42 6.18 -11.56 13.46
N GLU A 43 6.50 -12.83 13.28
CA GLU A 43 7.86 -13.34 13.42
C GLU A 43 8.63 -13.23 12.10
N GLY A 44 9.96 -13.27 12.17
CA GLY A 44 10.83 -13.28 11.00
C GLY A 44 10.96 -11.95 10.25
N VAL A 45 10.51 -10.84 10.85
CA VAL A 45 10.78 -9.50 10.31
C VAL A 45 12.27 -9.22 10.41
N GLU A 46 12.91 -8.92 9.28
CA GLU A 46 14.34 -8.68 9.18
C GLU A 46 14.61 -7.22 8.77
N ILE A 47 15.64 -6.63 9.38
CA ILE A 47 16.14 -5.31 9.05
C ILE A 47 17.64 -5.43 8.78
N SER A 48 18.07 -5.00 7.61
CA SER A 48 19.49 -4.94 7.24
C SER A 48 19.90 -3.52 6.90
N GLU A 49 21.05 -3.09 7.43
CA GLU A 49 21.64 -1.79 7.12
C GLU A 49 22.36 -1.84 5.77
N ASP A 50 22.08 -0.88 4.90
CA ASP A 50 22.77 -0.68 3.63
C ASP A 50 23.57 0.62 3.73
N ARG A 51 24.80 0.49 4.20
CA ARG A 51 25.68 1.63 4.50
C ARG A 51 26.04 2.44 3.27
N ASP A 52 26.11 1.79 2.10
CA ASP A 52 26.45 2.46 0.84
C ASP A 52 25.36 3.42 0.40
N ASN A 53 24.09 3.10 0.72
CA ASN A 53 22.92 3.88 0.33
C ASN A 53 22.29 4.66 1.49
N ASN A 54 22.86 4.58 2.70
CA ASN A 54 22.38 5.25 3.91
C ASN A 54 20.89 4.99 4.21
N HIS A 55 20.46 3.73 4.07
CA HIS A 55 19.11 3.29 4.39
C HIS A 55 19.10 1.92 5.07
N TRP A 56 17.94 1.51 5.58
CA TRP A 56 17.71 0.14 6.03
C TRP A 56 16.73 -0.56 5.11
N ARG A 57 17.00 -1.81 4.78
CA ARG A 57 16.08 -2.69 4.07
C ARG A 57 15.26 -3.45 5.11
N LEU A 58 13.95 -3.35 4.99
CA LEU A 58 12.96 -4.06 5.80
C LEU A 58 12.39 -5.21 4.97
N GLN A 59 12.46 -6.42 5.50
CA GLN A 59 11.87 -7.62 4.90
C GLN A 59 10.85 -8.22 5.86
N VAL A 60 9.64 -8.46 5.36
CA VAL A 60 8.50 -8.93 6.14
C VAL A 60 7.98 -10.20 5.49
N PRO A 61 8.27 -11.39 6.05
CA PRO A 61 7.71 -12.63 5.53
C PRO A 61 6.21 -12.67 5.83
N VAL A 62 5.41 -12.84 4.77
CA VAL A 62 3.96 -12.97 4.88
C VAL A 62 3.64 -14.38 5.37
N PRO A 63 2.99 -14.53 6.54
CA PRO A 63 2.61 -15.85 7.03
C PRO A 63 1.62 -16.51 6.07
N VAL A 64 1.82 -17.80 5.77
CA VAL A 64 0.88 -18.58 4.94
C VAL A 64 -0.51 -18.60 5.59
N THR A 65 -0.58 -18.58 6.91
CA THR A 65 -1.82 -18.47 7.68
C THR A 65 -2.59 -17.17 7.44
N ALA A 66 -1.92 -16.12 6.95
CA ALA A 66 -2.54 -14.84 6.59
C ALA A 66 -2.98 -14.77 5.12
N LEU A 67 -2.68 -15.79 4.31
CA LEU A 67 -3.12 -15.89 2.91
C LEU A 67 -4.50 -16.56 2.85
N SER A 68 -5.55 -15.80 3.21
CA SER A 68 -6.94 -16.23 3.12
C SER A 68 -7.80 -15.26 2.31
N ASP A 69 -9.05 -15.64 2.01
CA ASP A 69 -9.97 -14.79 1.27
C ASP A 69 -10.22 -13.45 1.97
N GLY A 70 -10.24 -12.38 1.18
CA GLY A 70 -10.50 -11.02 1.62
C GLY A 70 -9.28 -10.12 1.60
N VAL A 71 -9.30 -9.13 2.51
CA VAL A 71 -8.30 -8.06 2.58
C VAL A 71 -7.53 -8.18 3.89
N HIS A 72 -6.22 -8.38 3.78
CA HIS A 72 -5.31 -8.53 4.92
C HIS A 72 -4.35 -7.35 4.99
N SER A 73 -4.47 -6.55 6.05
CA SER A 73 -3.61 -5.39 6.28
C SER A 73 -2.55 -5.71 7.34
N PHE A 74 -1.31 -5.38 7.01
CA PHE A 74 -0.15 -5.50 7.88
C PHE A 74 0.30 -4.12 8.29
N LEU A 75 0.34 -3.86 9.59
CA LEU A 75 0.73 -2.58 10.16
C LEU A 75 2.21 -2.61 10.48
N ILE A 76 2.95 -1.61 10.02
CA ILE A 76 4.38 -1.44 10.30
C ILE A 76 4.53 -0.25 11.24
N SER A 77 5.15 -0.47 12.39
CA SER A 77 5.33 0.54 13.44
C SER A 77 6.74 0.52 14.02
N ASP A 78 7.16 1.66 14.53
CA ASP A 78 8.34 1.76 15.38
C ASP A 78 8.03 1.07 16.72
N LYS A 79 8.86 0.09 17.10
CA LYS A 79 8.65 -0.73 18.29
C LYS A 79 8.83 0.05 19.59
N ARG A 80 9.68 1.09 19.59
CA ARG A 80 10.00 1.86 20.80
C ARG A 80 8.90 2.87 21.11
N SER A 81 8.37 3.53 20.10
CA SER A 81 7.33 4.56 20.28
C SER A 81 5.91 4.05 20.06
N GLY A 82 5.75 2.90 19.38
CA GLY A 82 4.44 2.43 18.89
C GLY A 82 3.91 3.26 17.72
N GLU A 83 4.71 4.18 17.17
CA GLU A 83 4.27 5.07 16.11
C GLU A 83 4.12 4.29 14.78
N LYS A 84 2.99 4.47 14.12
CA LYS A 84 2.75 3.89 12.80
C LYS A 84 3.67 4.53 11.77
N LEU A 85 4.46 3.70 11.09
CA LEU A 85 5.33 4.09 9.98
C LEU A 85 4.65 3.89 8.63
N GLY A 86 3.79 2.87 8.54
CA GLY A 86 3.05 2.56 7.33
C GLY A 86 2.30 1.25 7.42
N SER A 87 1.83 0.77 6.28
CA SER A 87 1.13 -0.51 6.18
C SER A 87 1.14 -1.00 4.75
N PHE A 88 1.03 -2.31 4.56
CA PHE A 88 0.74 -2.91 3.25
C PHE A 88 -0.48 -3.83 3.34
N THR A 89 -1.07 -4.13 2.19
CA THR A 89 -2.28 -4.93 2.09
C THR A 89 -2.12 -6.04 1.07
N ILE A 90 -2.61 -7.22 1.42
CA ILE A 90 -2.75 -8.37 0.53
C ILE A 90 -4.24 -8.60 0.30
N LEU A 91 -4.62 -8.70 -0.96
CA LEU A 91 -5.96 -9.10 -1.37
C LEU A 91 -5.86 -10.50 -1.96
N ALA A 92 -6.65 -11.43 -1.42
CA ALA A 92 -6.70 -12.82 -1.86
C ALA A 92 -8.15 -13.31 -1.91
N GLY A 93 -8.39 -14.41 -2.63
CA GLY A 93 -9.72 -14.96 -2.86
C GLY A 93 -10.37 -14.51 -4.17
N GLU A 94 -11.63 -14.92 -4.37
CA GLU A 94 -12.40 -14.51 -5.54
C GLU A 94 -12.55 -13.00 -5.54
N PRO A 95 -12.09 -12.32 -6.60
CA PRO A 95 -12.30 -10.90 -6.67
C PRO A 95 -13.81 -10.67 -6.87
N LEU A 96 -14.39 -9.79 -6.05
CA LEU A 96 -15.70 -9.16 -6.32
C LEU A 96 -15.66 -8.26 -7.58
N SER A 97 -14.70 -8.52 -8.48
CA SER A 97 -14.29 -7.63 -9.57
C SER A 97 -15.24 -7.68 -10.73
N ASP A 98 -15.91 -8.79 -10.99
CA ASP A 98 -16.71 -8.91 -12.21
C ASP A 98 -17.99 -8.07 -12.11
N ASP A 99 -18.69 -8.14 -10.97
CA ASP A 99 -19.87 -7.30 -10.72
C ASP A 99 -19.50 -5.81 -10.62
N ILE A 100 -18.48 -5.44 -9.83
CA ILE A 100 -18.10 -4.03 -9.70
C ILE A 100 -17.53 -3.47 -11.02
N ARG A 101 -16.78 -4.25 -11.81
CA ARG A 101 -16.26 -3.81 -13.10
C ARG A 101 -17.38 -3.64 -14.11
N ALA A 102 -18.35 -4.55 -14.13
CA ALA A 102 -19.54 -4.43 -14.98
C ALA A 102 -20.34 -3.16 -14.63
N GLU A 103 -20.56 -2.88 -13.34
CA GLU A 103 -21.22 -1.65 -12.88
C GLU A 103 -20.42 -0.38 -13.25
N VAL A 104 -19.08 -0.41 -13.12
CA VAL A 104 -18.20 0.71 -13.52
C VAL A 104 -18.20 0.93 -15.04
N GLU A 105 -18.26 -0.15 -15.84
CA GLU A 105 -18.38 -0.07 -17.29
C GLU A 105 -19.73 0.50 -17.71
N LEU A 106 -20.81 0.11 -17.03
CA LEU A 106 -22.15 0.67 -17.25
C LEU A 106 -22.19 2.16 -16.95
N LEU A 107 -21.68 2.59 -15.79
CA LEU A 107 -21.59 4.00 -15.39
C LEU A 107 -20.78 4.83 -16.41
N ARG A 108 -19.71 4.27 -16.97
CA ARG A 108 -18.92 4.93 -18.03
C ARG A 108 -19.71 5.09 -19.32
N ALA A 109 -20.46 4.05 -19.71
CA ALA A 109 -21.30 4.10 -20.89
C ALA A 109 -22.39 5.18 -20.76
N GLU A 110 -23.04 5.26 -19.60
CA GLU A 110 -24.04 6.30 -19.31
C GLU A 110 -23.43 7.72 -19.33
N LEU A 111 -22.27 7.91 -18.70
CA LEU A 111 -21.51 9.16 -18.74
C LEU A 111 -21.15 9.57 -20.16
N ASP A 112 -20.77 8.63 -21.02
CA ASP A 112 -20.44 8.94 -22.41
C ASP A 112 -21.68 9.30 -23.24
N MET A 113 -22.83 8.69 -22.97
CA MET A 113 -24.10 9.15 -23.56
C MET A 113 -24.43 10.59 -23.14
N LEU A 114 -24.27 10.91 -21.85
CA LEU A 114 -24.47 12.26 -21.33
C LEU A 114 -23.52 13.27 -21.96
N LYS A 115 -22.22 12.95 -22.06
CA LYS A 115 -21.22 13.81 -22.73
C LYS A 115 -21.57 14.06 -24.19
N ARG A 116 -22.06 13.04 -24.93
CA ARG A 116 -22.48 13.20 -26.33
C ARG A 116 -23.69 14.12 -26.46
N ALA A 117 -24.70 13.95 -25.61
CA ALA A 117 -25.87 14.82 -25.58
C ALA A 117 -25.48 16.27 -25.24
N PHE A 118 -24.62 16.45 -24.24
CA PHE A 118 -24.12 17.77 -23.84
C PHE A 118 -23.32 18.45 -24.94
N ARG A 119 -22.37 17.74 -25.57
CA ARG A 119 -21.60 18.28 -26.70
C ARG A 119 -22.50 18.73 -27.85
N ARG A 120 -23.52 17.93 -28.19
CA ARG A 120 -24.50 18.28 -29.21
C ARG A 120 -25.26 19.56 -28.83
N HIS A 121 -25.74 19.63 -27.60
CA HIS A 121 -26.45 20.80 -27.09
C HIS A 121 -25.60 22.07 -27.15
N CYS A 122 -24.33 22.02 -26.74
CA CYS A 122 -23.42 23.16 -26.83
C CYS A 122 -23.18 23.64 -28.28
N VAL A 123 -23.15 22.73 -29.25
CA VAL A 123 -23.06 23.11 -30.68
C VAL A 123 -24.37 23.77 -31.14
N GLU A 124 -25.52 23.22 -30.74
CA GLU A 124 -26.83 23.74 -31.11
C GLU A 124 -27.13 25.13 -30.48
N THR A 125 -26.66 25.38 -29.25
CA THR A 125 -26.87 26.66 -28.54
C THR A 125 -25.74 27.68 -28.68
N GLY A 126 -24.51 27.26 -29.00
CA GLY A 126 -23.38 28.16 -29.24
C GLY A 126 -23.31 28.76 -30.65
N SER A 127 -24.24 28.38 -31.53
CA SER A 127 -24.39 28.88 -32.90
C SER A 127 -25.43 30.00 -33.04
N ALA A 128 -25.86 30.58 -31.92
CA ALA A 128 -26.83 31.69 -31.85
C ALA A 128 -26.15 33.04 -31.66
#